data_AF-A0A1V2GID2-F1
#
_entry.id   AF-A0A1V2GID2-F1
#
_cell.length_a   1.000
_cell.length_b   1.000
_cell.length_c   1.000
_cell.angle_alpha   90.00
_cell.angle_beta   90.00
_cell.angle_gamma   90.00
#
_symmetry.space_group_name_H-M   'P 1'
#
loop_
_entity.id
_entity.type
_entity.pdbx_description
1 polymer ?
#
loop_
_entity_poly.entity_id
_entity_poly.type
_entity_poly.pdbx_seq_one_letter_code
_entity_poly.pdbx_strand_id
1 'polypeptide(L)'
;LQDIDLIMDIPVKLTVELGRTRMTIKELLRLTQGSVVALDGLAGEPLDILINGYLIAQGEVVVVADKYGVRITDIITPSERMRRLSR
;
A
#
# COMPACT_ATOMS: atom_id res chain seq x y z
N LEU A 1 10.46 -14.33 25.50
CA LEU A 1 11.23 -13.17 24.99
C LEU A 1 12.17 -13.59 23.87
N GLN A 2 12.92 -14.70 23.99
CA GLN A 2 13.79 -15.18 22.89
C GLN A 2 13.06 -15.52 21.56
N ASP A 3 11.78 -15.89 21.59
CA ASP A 3 11.05 -16.24 20.36
C ASP A 3 10.54 -15.04 19.55
N ILE A 4 10.34 -13.88 20.19
CA ILE A 4 9.83 -12.70 19.46
C ILE A 4 10.94 -12.06 18.63
N ASP A 5 12.17 -12.07 19.13
CA ASP A 5 13.35 -11.53 18.45
C ASP A 5 13.59 -12.23 17.10
N LEU A 6 13.28 -13.54 17.00
CA LEU A 6 13.37 -14.30 15.75
C LEU A 6 12.35 -13.86 14.69
N ILE A 7 11.20 -13.33 15.11
CA ILE A 7 10.13 -12.89 14.19
C ILE A 7 10.39 -11.46 13.71
N MET A 8 11.08 -10.63 14.49
CA MET A 8 11.29 -9.21 14.17
C MET A 8 12.10 -8.99 12.88
N ASP A 9 12.98 -9.92 12.53
CA ASP A 9 13.83 -9.84 11.34
C ASP A 9 13.19 -10.42 10.07
N ILE A 10 11.97 -10.95 10.17
CA ILE A 10 11.27 -11.55 9.02
C ILE A 10 10.85 -10.41 8.07
N PRO A 11 11.31 -10.42 6.80
CA PRO A 11 10.94 -9.39 5.85
C PRO A 11 9.45 -9.52 5.47
N VAL A 12 8.80 -8.37 5.36
CA VAL A 12 7.37 -8.26 5.00
C VAL A 12 7.19 -7.44 3.74
N LYS A 13 6.20 -7.81 2.92
CA LYS A 13 5.86 -7.04 1.73
C LYS A 13 4.93 -5.89 2.10
N LEU A 14 5.46 -4.68 2.02
CA LEU A 14 4.70 -3.44 2.10
C LEU A 14 4.33 -2.98 0.68
N THR A 15 3.07 -2.65 0.47
CA THR A 15 2.58 -2.06 -0.78
C THR A 15 1.97 -0.69 -0.47
N VAL A 16 2.31 0.31 -1.27
CA VAL A 16 1.63 1.61 -1.27
C VAL A 16 0.83 1.69 -2.56
N GLU A 17 -0.44 2.05 -2.46
CA GLU A 17 -1.33 2.12 -3.62
C GLU A 17 -1.77 3.56 -3.88
N LEU A 18 -1.60 4.01 -5.13
CA LEU A 18 -2.16 5.28 -5.60
C LEU A 18 -3.69 5.23 -5.66
N GLY A 19 -4.25 4.07 -6.01
CA GLY A 19 -5.66 3.82 -6.18
C GLY A 19 -5.91 2.47 -6.83
N ARG A 20 -7.17 2.04 -6.84
CA ARG A 20 -7.63 0.79 -7.46
C ARG A 20 -8.70 1.09 -8.48
N THR A 21 -8.97 0.18 -9.39
CA THR A 21 -10.19 0.25 -10.20
C THR A 21 -10.59 -1.16 -10.63
N ARG A 22 -11.78 -1.30 -11.19
CA ARG A 22 -12.23 -2.53 -11.84
C ARG A 22 -12.53 -2.24 -13.30
N MET A 23 -12.06 -3.14 -14.18
CA MET A 23 -12.37 -3.10 -15.60
C MET A 23 -12.67 -4.50 -16.10
N THR A 24 -13.45 -4.59 -17.18
CA THR A 24 -13.72 -5.83 -17.90
C THR A 24 -12.48 -6.31 -18.66
N ILE A 25 -12.42 -7.61 -18.98
CA ILE A 25 -11.34 -8.18 -19.81
C ILE A 25 -11.27 -7.48 -21.17
N LYS A 26 -12.42 -7.09 -21.73
CA LYS A 26 -12.50 -6.36 -23.01
C LYS A 26 -11.82 -4.99 -22.94
N GLU A 27 -12.00 -4.26 -21.85
CA GLU A 27 -11.32 -2.97 -21.63
C GLU A 27 -9.83 -3.16 -21.44
N LEU A 28 -9.42 -4.15 -20.64
CA LEU A 28 -8.01 -4.49 -20.42
C LEU A 28 -7.28 -4.79 -21.74
N LEU A 29 -7.86 -5.62 -22.60
CA LEU A 29 -7.26 -5.98 -23.90
C LEU A 29 -7.23 -4.83 -24.91
N ARG A 30 -7.94 -3.73 -24.65
CA ARG A 30 -7.94 -2.52 -25.48
C ARG A 30 -6.94 -1.47 -25.04
N LEU A 31 -6.27 -1.66 -23.89
CA LEU A 31 -5.24 -0.74 -23.43
C LEU A 31 -4.08 -0.72 -24.43
N THR A 32 -3.68 0.49 -24.79
CA THR A 32 -2.55 0.77 -25.68
C THR A 32 -1.66 1.83 -25.05
N GLN A 33 -0.46 2.03 -25.60
CA GLN A 33 0.42 3.11 -25.17
C GLN A 33 -0.32 4.46 -25.23
N GLY A 34 -0.27 5.21 -24.13
CA GLY A 34 -0.98 6.48 -23.97
C GLY A 34 -2.40 6.38 -23.42
N SER A 35 -2.93 5.17 -23.19
CA SER A 35 -4.19 4.99 -22.47
C SER A 35 -4.10 5.52 -21.05
N VAL A 36 -5.13 6.23 -20.60
CA VAL A 36 -5.27 6.71 -19.22
C VAL A 36 -6.32 5.87 -18.51
N VAL A 37 -5.96 5.30 -17.36
CA VAL A 37 -6.86 4.51 -16.52
C VAL A 37 -7.23 5.36 -15.31
N ALA A 38 -8.52 5.68 -15.17
CA ALA A 38 -9.03 6.34 -13.98
C ALA A 38 -9.02 5.36 -12.79
N LEU A 39 -8.50 5.81 -11.65
CA LEU A 39 -8.49 5.06 -10.40
C LEU A 39 -9.52 5.63 -9.43
N ASP A 40 -9.93 4.81 -8.48
CA ASP A 40 -10.67 5.19 -7.28
C ASP A 40 -9.78 6.07 -6.38
N GLY A 41 -10.39 6.94 -5.59
CA GLY A 41 -9.71 7.91 -4.73
C GLY A 41 -9.68 9.32 -5.33
N LEU A 42 -9.88 10.34 -4.49
CA LEU A 42 -9.84 11.74 -4.92
C LEU A 42 -8.39 12.24 -4.93
N ALA A 43 -8.08 13.11 -5.89
CA ALA A 43 -6.77 13.76 -5.92
C ALA A 43 -6.54 14.54 -4.62
N GLY A 44 -5.39 14.28 -3.98
CA GLY A 44 -5.03 14.89 -2.70
C GLY A 44 -5.47 14.10 -1.47
N GLU A 45 -6.19 12.98 -1.63
CA GLU A 45 -6.39 12.04 -0.53
C GLU A 45 -5.10 11.30 -0.17
N PRO A 46 -4.93 10.91 1.11
CA PRO A 46 -3.82 10.07 1.52
C PRO A 46 -3.82 8.72 0.79
N LEU A 47 -2.64 8.19 0.50
CA LEU A 47 -2.44 6.87 -0.08
C LEU A 47 -2.62 5.77 0.94
N ASP A 48 -3.19 4.65 0.49
CA ASP A 48 -3.29 3.42 1.26
C ASP A 48 -1.94 2.72 1.34
N ILE A 49 -1.61 2.26 2.55
CA ILE A 49 -0.40 1.49 2.83
C ILE A 49 -0.82 0.15 3.41
N LEU A 50 -0.44 -0.91 2.71
CA LEU A 50 -0.88 -2.27 2.97
C LEU A 50 0.27 -3.20 3.31
N ILE A 51 -0.01 -4.16 4.16
CA ILE A 51 0.84 -5.31 4.42
C ILE A 51 0.08 -6.57 4.03
N ASN A 52 0.65 -7.40 3.14
CA ASN A 52 -0.01 -8.61 2.64
C ASN A 52 -1.47 -8.37 2.14
N GLY A 53 -1.77 -7.18 1.61
CA GLY A 53 -3.11 -6.81 1.13
C GLY A 53 -4.07 -6.27 2.21
N TYR A 54 -3.64 -6.15 3.46
CA TYR A 54 -4.41 -5.51 4.53
C TYR A 54 -3.97 -4.06 4.72
N LEU A 55 -4.93 -3.12 4.74
CA LEU A 55 -4.69 -1.73 5.08
C LEU A 55 -4.17 -1.61 6.52
N ILE A 56 -3.03 -0.96 6.69
CA ILE A 56 -2.42 -0.72 8.01
C ILE A 56 -2.18 0.75 8.31
N ALA A 57 -2.06 1.58 7.29
CA ALA A 57 -1.74 2.98 7.43
C ALA A 57 -2.23 3.76 6.21
N GLN A 58 -2.28 5.08 6.39
CA GLN A 58 -2.39 6.03 5.29
C GLN A 58 -1.23 7.02 5.33
N GLY A 59 -0.92 7.60 4.18
CA GLY A 59 0.17 8.56 4.10
C GLY A 59 0.23 9.38 2.82
N GLU A 60 1.05 10.41 2.84
CA GLU A 60 1.24 11.32 1.71
C GLU A 60 2.51 10.95 0.94
N VAL A 61 2.46 11.05 -0.39
CA VAL A 61 3.65 10.87 -1.23
C VAL A 61 4.65 12.00 -0.96
N VAL A 62 5.89 11.62 -0.72
CA VAL A 62 7.03 12.53 -0.59
C VAL A 62 8.14 12.10 -1.52
N VAL A 63 9.06 13.01 -1.83
CA VAL A 63 10.30 12.67 -2.54
C VAL A 63 11.44 12.64 -1.52
N VAL A 64 12.17 11.53 -1.48
CA VAL A 64 13.34 11.32 -0.62
C VAL A 64 14.48 10.78 -1.46
N ALA A 65 15.59 11.53 -1.54
CA ALA A 65 16.76 11.17 -2.34
C ALA A 65 16.40 10.77 -3.79
N ASP A 66 15.60 11.61 -4.45
CA ASP A 66 15.09 11.42 -5.82
C ASP A 66 14.24 10.15 -6.03
N LYS A 67 13.76 9.53 -4.94
CA LYS A 67 12.84 8.39 -4.96
C LYS A 67 11.50 8.78 -4.35
N TYR A 68 10.46 8.08 -4.77
CA TYR A 68 9.17 8.13 -4.07
C TYR A 68 9.33 7.54 -2.66
N GLY A 69 8.78 8.24 -1.69
CA GLY A 69 8.56 7.78 -0.32
C GLY A 69 7.13 8.09 0.09
N VAL A 70 6.75 7.62 1.27
CA VAL A 70 5.45 7.91 1.88
C VAL A 70 5.67 8.37 3.31
N ARG A 71 5.09 9.52 3.66
CA ARG A 71 5.01 10.00 5.02
C ARG A 71 3.72 9.47 5.64
N ILE A 72 3.83 8.65 6.67
CA ILE A 72 2.68 8.11 7.40
C ILE A 72 1.93 9.27 8.06
N THR A 73 0.63 9.38 7.80
CA THR A 73 -0.28 10.36 8.41
C THR A 73 -1.18 9.71 9.46
N ASP A 74 -1.58 8.46 9.25
CA ASP A 74 -2.33 7.65 10.22
C ASP A 74 -1.89 6.17 10.16
N ILE A 75 -1.91 5.48 11.30
CA ILE A 75 -1.46 4.08 11.39
C ILE A 75 -2.12 3.33 12.56
N ILE A 76 -2.56 2.10 12.30
CA ILE A 76 -3.12 1.22 13.32
C ILE A 76 -2.07 0.86 14.39
N THR A 77 -2.53 0.41 15.56
CA THR A 77 -1.64 0.07 16.69
C THR A 77 -0.68 -1.09 16.36
N PRO A 78 0.48 -1.18 17.03
CA PRO A 78 1.41 -2.31 16.86
C PRO A 78 0.75 -3.68 17.04
N SER A 79 -0.14 -3.81 18.03
CA SER A 79 -0.86 -5.07 18.31
C SER A 79 -1.78 -5.48 17.16
N GLU A 80 -2.45 -4.52 16.51
CA GLU A 80 -3.29 -4.81 15.34
C GLU A 80 -2.43 -5.16 14.12
N ARG A 81 -1.28 -4.52 13.93
CA ARG A 81 -0.34 -4.91 12.85
C ARG A 81 0.11 -6.36 13.00
N MET A 82 0.46 -6.79 14.22
CA MET A 82 0.84 -8.18 14.47
C MET A 82 -0.29 -9.16 14.17
N ARG A 83 -1.54 -8.80 14.52
CA ARG A 83 -2.73 -9.60 14.19
C ARG A 83 -2.97 -9.70 12.68
N ARG A 84 -2.66 -8.66 11.90
CA ARG A 84 -2.81 -8.65 10.44
C ARG A 84 -1.72 -9.45 9.74
N LEU A 85 -0.52 -9.53 10.32
CA LEU A 85 0.58 -10.35 9.80
C LEU A 85 0.32 -11.85 9.87
N SER A 86 -0.49 -12.31 10.84
CA SER A 86 -0.81 -13.73 11.02
C SER A 86 -1.97 -14.22 10.16
N ARG A 87 -2.50 -13.40 9.25
CA ARG A 87 -3.62 -13.74 8.36
C ARG A 87 -3.15 -13.80 6.92
#